data_AF-A0A9E9PCQ4-F1
#
_entry.id   AF-A0A9E9PCQ4-F1
#
_cell.length_a   1.000
_cell.length_b   1.000
_cell.length_c   1.000
_cell.angle_alpha   90.00
_cell.angle_beta   90.00
_cell.angle_gamma   90.00
#
_symmetry.space_group_name_H-M   'P 1'
#
loop_
_entity.id
_entity.type
_entity.pdbx_description
1 polymer ?
#
loop_
_entity_poly.entity_id
_entity_poly.type
_entity_poly.pdbx_seq_one_letter_code
_entity_poly.pdbx_strand_id
1 'polypeptide(L)'
;MRESVIEKYLVDKVKALGGEVRKVKWISRNSAPDRLVMLPDNTFWAELKAPKEKPTAAQAREHERMRKMGQRVEVIDSIERIEELLG
;
A
#
# COMPACT_ATOMS: atom_id res chain seq x y z
N MET A 1 2.95 -15.03 -9.13
CA MET A 1 3.33 -13.60 -9.21
C MET A 1 4.06 -13.23 -7.93
N ARG A 2 5.12 -12.43 -7.98
CA ARG A 2 5.86 -11.99 -6.77
C ARG A 2 5.31 -10.64 -6.30
N GLU A 3 5.47 -10.34 -5.02
CA GLU A 3 5.15 -9.05 -4.42
C GLU A 3 5.77 -7.88 -5.21
N SER A 4 7.02 -8.01 -5.67
CA SER A 4 7.69 -7.00 -6.48
C SER A 4 7.04 -6.71 -7.84
N VAL A 5 6.31 -7.67 -8.41
CA VAL A 5 5.56 -7.47 -9.67
C VAL A 5 4.33 -6.61 -9.40
N ILE A 6 3.62 -6.90 -8.30
CA ILE A 6 2.45 -6.13 -7.84
C ILE A 6 2.88 -4.70 -7.46
N GLU A 7 3.99 -4.57 -6.73
CA GLU A 7 4.58 -3.27 -6.37
C GLU A 7 4.91 -2.42 -7.60
N LYS A 8 5.59 -3.03 -8.59
CA LYS A 8 5.93 -2.33 -9.83
C LYS A 8 4.66 -1.87 -10.56
N TYR A 9 3.67 -2.74 -10.68
CA TYR A 9 2.40 -2.41 -11.32
C TYR A 9 1.69 -1.23 -10.63
N LEU A 10 1.61 -1.24 -9.30
CA LEU A 10 1.05 -0.13 -8.52
C LEU A 10 1.74 1.19 -8.83
N VAL A 11 3.09 1.20 -8.80
CA VAL A 11 3.87 2.42 -9.06
C VAL A 11 3.65 2.94 -10.48
N ASP A 12 3.65 2.04 -11.48
CA ASP A 12 3.48 2.42 -12.88
C ASP A 12 2.05 2.94 -13.14
N LYS A 13 1.03 2.30 -12.55
CA LYS A 13 -0.38 2.74 -12.66
C LYS A 13 -0.61 4.11 -12.02
N VAL A 14 -0.12 4.33 -10.79
CA VAL A 14 -0.27 5.63 -10.10
C VAL A 14 0.40 6.74 -10.90
N LYS A 15 1.60 6.51 -11.45
CA LYS A 15 2.29 7.48 -12.31
C LYS A 15 1.52 7.78 -13.59
N ALA A 16 0.94 6.76 -14.22
CA ALA A 16 0.11 6.93 -15.41
C ALA A 16 -1.14 7.79 -15.13
N LEU A 17 -1.66 7.74 -13.89
CA LEU A 17 -2.74 8.59 -13.41
C LEU A 17 -2.28 10.00 -12.98
N GLY A 18 -1.00 10.35 -13.18
CA GLY A 18 -0.44 11.64 -12.77
C GLY A 18 -0.18 11.77 -11.26
N GLY A 19 -0.27 10.67 -10.52
CA GLY A 19 0.00 10.62 -9.09
C GLY A 19 1.46 10.32 -8.76
N GLU A 20 1.75 10.29 -7.47
CA GLU A 20 3.08 10.05 -6.92
C GLU A 20 3.08 8.89 -5.93
N VAL A 21 4.18 8.14 -5.89
CA VAL A 21 4.37 7.05 -4.91
C VAL A 21 5.70 7.24 -4.20
N ARG A 22 5.71 7.06 -2.88
CA ARG A 22 6.96 7.05 -2.08
C ARG A 22 7.11 5.74 -1.35
N LYS A 23 8.33 5.20 -1.32
CA LYS A 23 8.67 4.08 -0.45
C LYS A 23 8.81 4.60 0.98
N VAL A 24 8.24 3.87 1.92
CA VAL A 24 8.06 4.34 3.29
C VAL A 24 8.88 3.46 4.23
N LYS A 25 9.48 4.11 5.24
CA LYS A 25 10.12 3.44 6.37
C LYS A 25 10.02 4.36 7.58
N TRP A 26 9.70 3.81 8.74
CA TRP A 26 9.77 4.55 9.99
C TRP A 26 11.19 4.62 10.52
N ILE A 27 11.55 5.78 11.06
CA ILE A 27 12.73 5.91 11.90
C ILE A 27 12.34 5.38 13.29
N SER A 28 13.18 4.53 13.88
CA SER A 28 13.02 3.92 15.21
C SER A 28 11.71 3.16 15.49
N ARG A 29 10.93 2.83 14.46
CA ARG A 29 9.73 1.96 14.55
C ARG A 29 9.73 0.93 13.42
N ASN A 30 9.02 -0.16 13.64
CA ASN A 30 8.81 -1.22 12.65
C ASN A 30 7.41 -1.15 12.05
N SER A 31 7.19 -1.94 11.00
CA SER A 31 5.87 -2.19 10.40
C SER A 31 5.21 -0.96 9.76
N ALA A 32 6.03 -0.06 9.20
CA ALA A 32 5.54 0.92 8.24
C ALA A 32 4.90 0.20 7.04
N PRO A 33 3.76 0.68 6.50
CA PRO A 33 3.31 0.25 5.19
C PRO A 33 4.39 0.48 4.13
N ASP A 34 4.42 -0.33 3.08
CA ASP A 34 5.51 -0.30 2.09
C ASP A 34 5.54 1.00 1.29
N ARG A 35 4.36 1.51 0.90
CA ARG A 35 4.22 2.68 0.03
C ARG A 35 3.18 3.66 0.55
N LEU A 36 3.40 4.95 0.29
CA LEU A 36 2.38 5.99 0.31
C LEU A 36 2.02 6.32 -1.14
N VAL A 37 0.75 6.12 -1.50
CA VAL A 37 0.17 6.48 -2.80
C VAL A 37 -0.49 7.84 -2.66
N MET A 38 -0.13 8.80 -3.52
CA MET A 38 -0.61 10.17 -3.49
C MET A 38 -1.28 10.51 -4.81
N LEU A 39 -2.60 10.52 -4.79
CA LEU A 39 -3.48 11.08 -5.83
C LEU A 39 -4.32 12.19 -5.18
N PRO A 40 -4.68 13.27 -5.91
CA PRO A 40 -5.34 14.45 -5.35
C PRO A 40 -6.50 14.16 -4.40
N ASP A 41 -7.34 13.17 -4.71
CA ASP A 41 -8.50 12.77 -3.89
C ASP A 41 -8.48 11.30 -3.44
N ASN A 42 -7.37 10.60 -3.66
CA ASN A 42 -7.26 9.16 -3.42
C ASN A 42 -5.89 8.79 -2.82
N THR A 43 -5.51 9.48 -1.75
CA THR A 43 -4.27 9.21 -1.02
C THR A 43 -4.47 8.08 -0.01
N PHE A 44 -3.60 7.07 -0.04
CA PHE A 44 -3.65 5.93 0.88
C PHE A 44 -2.28 5.29 1.13
N TRP A 45 -2.16 4.62 2.26
CA TRP A 45 -1.02 3.78 2.59
C TRP A 45 -1.24 2.38 2.02
N ALA A 46 -0.24 1.83 1.33
CA ALA A 46 -0.30 0.51 0.72
C ALA A 46 0.69 -0.43 1.40
N GLU A 47 0.17 -1.52 1.94
CA GLU A 47 0.92 -2.72 2.32
C GLU A 47 0.82 -3.72 1.19
N LEU A 48 1.97 -4.12 0.62
CA LEU A 48 2.06 -5.03 -0.50
C LEU A 48 2.38 -6.42 0.00
N LYS A 49 1.69 -7.43 -0.54
CA LYS A 49 1.89 -8.84 -0.22
C LYS A 49 2.06 -9.64 -1.50
N ALA A 50 2.76 -10.78 -1.40
CA ALA A 50 2.62 -11.82 -2.41
C ALA A 50 1.14 -12.34 -2.44
N PRO A 51 0.67 -12.89 -3.57
CA PRO A 51 -0.72 -13.33 -3.68
C PRO A 51 -1.16 -14.27 -2.57
N LYS A 52 -2.33 -13.99 -1.97
CA LYS A 52 -2.94 -14.74 -0.85
C LYS A 52 -2.18 -14.67 0.48
N GLU A 53 -1.07 -13.94 0.54
CA GLU A 53 -0.35 -13.70 1.79
C GLU A 53 -1.02 -12.59 2.61
N LYS A 54 -0.89 -12.69 3.92
CA LYS A 54 -1.46 -11.72 4.87
C LYS A 54 -0.35 -10.88 5.51
N PRO A 55 -0.67 -9.65 5.97
CA PRO A 55 0.25 -8.91 6.82
C PRO A 55 0.58 -9.71 8.07
N THR A 56 1.80 -9.55 8.58
CA THR A 56 2.19 -10.09 9.88
C THR A 56 1.35 -9.48 11.00
N ALA A 57 1.29 -10.13 12.15
CA ALA A 57 0.55 -9.61 13.31
C ALA A 57 1.03 -8.21 13.75
N ALA A 58 2.31 -7.87 13.55
CA ALA A 58 2.85 -6.55 13.86
C ALA A 58 2.37 -5.47 12.87
N GLN A 59 2.37 -5.78 11.56
CA GLN A 59 1.79 -4.93 10.51
C GLN A 59 0.29 -4.71 10.75
N ALA A 60 -0.47 -5.78 10.99
CA ALA A 60 -1.91 -5.68 11.25
C ALA A 60 -2.23 -4.72 12.41
N ARG A 61 -1.47 -4.80 13.52
CA ARG A 61 -1.62 -3.86 14.66
C ARG A 61 -1.28 -2.41 14.30
N GLU A 62 -0.26 -2.17 13.48
CA GLU A 62 0.06 -0.82 13.03
C GLU A 62 -1.02 -0.28 12.07
N HIS A 63 -1.47 -1.10 11.12
CA HIS A 63 -2.55 -0.72 10.21
C HIS A 63 -3.83 -0.38 10.98
N GLU A 64 -4.19 -1.16 11.99
CA GLU A 64 -5.34 -0.86 12.85
C GLU A 64 -5.17 0.47 13.59
N ARG A 65 -3.99 0.74 14.15
CA ARG A 65 -3.69 2.04 14.79
C ARG A 65 -3.83 3.20 13.79
N MET A 66 -3.29 3.05 12.58
CA MET A 66 -3.38 4.08 11.54
C MET A 66 -4.83 4.32 11.11
N ARG A 67 -5.61 3.25 10.88
CA ARG A 67 -7.05 3.34 10.55
C ARG A 67 -7.86 4.03 11.65
N LYS A 68 -7.56 3.76 12.93
CA LYS A 68 -8.18 4.46 14.07
C LYS A 68 -7.93 5.97 14.07
N MET A 69 -6.80 6.42 13.49
CA MET A 69 -6.46 7.83 13.33
C MET A 69 -6.98 8.43 12.00
N GLY A 70 -7.91 7.75 11.32
CA GLY A 70 -8.51 8.23 10.07
C GLY A 70 -7.67 8.01 8.82
N GLN A 71 -6.56 7.27 8.91
CA GLN A 71 -5.74 6.96 7.73
C GLN A 71 -6.34 5.80 6.93
N ARG A 72 -6.37 5.93 5.60
CA ARG A 72 -6.71 4.82 4.72
C ARG A 72 -5.49 3.93 4.51
N VAL A 73 -5.61 2.67 4.91
CA VAL A 73 -4.56 1.64 4.75
C VAL A 73 -5.12 0.47 3.98
N GLU A 74 -4.53 0.19 2.83
CA GLU A 74 -4.93 -0.88 1.91
C GLU A 74 -3.89 -2.00 1.92
N VAL A 75 -4.36 -3.25 2.00
CA VAL A 75 -3.52 -4.43 1.80
C VAL A 75 -3.75 -4.90 0.37
N ILE A 76 -2.67 -5.05 -0.40
CA ILE A 76 -2.71 -5.33 -1.84
C ILE A 76 -1.87 -6.57 -2.12
N ASP A 77 -2.53 -7.64 -2.54
CA ASP A 77 -1.91 -8.92 -2.87
C ASP A 77 -2.17 -9.36 -4.32
N SER A 78 -2.81 -8.52 -5.13
CA SER A 78 -3.17 -8.82 -6.52
C SER A 78 -3.19 -7.57 -7.41
N ILE A 79 -3.13 -7.77 -8.72
CA ILE A 79 -3.26 -6.67 -9.70
C ILE A 79 -4.71 -6.19 -9.73
N GLU A 80 -5.66 -7.12 -9.61
CA GLU A 80 -7.09 -6.86 -9.56
C GLU A 80 -7.43 -5.90 -8.43
N ARG A 81 -6.83 -6.07 -7.24
CA ARG A 81 -7.00 -5.15 -6.12
C ARG A 81 -6.46 -3.75 -6.42
N ILE A 82 -5.39 -3.63 -7.19
CA ILE A 82 -4.87 -2.32 -7.63
C ILE A 82 -5.88 -1.64 -8.55
N GLU A 83 -6.43 -2.38 -9.50
CA GLU A 83 -7.44 -1.86 -10.44
C GLU A 83 -8.74 -1.47 -9.71
N GLU A 84 -9.18 -2.22 -8.70
CA GLU A 84 -10.31 -1.82 -7.85
C GLU A 84 -10.08 -0.50 -7.10
N LEU A 85 -8.84 -0.21 -6.72
CA LEU A 85 -8.48 0.97 -5.92
C LEU A 85 -8.23 2.23 -6.78
N LEU A 86 -7.80 2.03 -8.03
CA LEU A 86 -7.28 3.08 -8.91
C LEU A 86 -8.02 3.21 -10.26
N GLY A 87 -8.99 2.32 -10.53
CA GLY A 87 -9.83 2.33 -11.73
C GLY A 87 -11.06 3.20 -11.60
#